data_AF-A0A4Y7RVA0-F1
#
_entry.id   AF-A0A4Y7RVA0-F1
#
_cell.length_a   1.000
_cell.length_b   1.000
_cell.length_c   1.000
_cell.angle_alpha   90.00
_cell.angle_beta   90.00
_cell.angle_gamma   90.00
#
_symmetry.space_group_name_H-M   'P 1'
#
loop_
_entity.id
_entity.type
_entity.pdbx_description
1 polymer ?
#
loop_
_entity_poly.entity_id
_entity_poly.type
_entity_poly.pdbx_seq_one_letter_code
_entity_poly.pdbx_strand_id
1 'polypeptide(L)'
;MIHLARIAGAFSSLIVLDLDPANIGQTKNGVLIRDGAVDLDKYIETSDVIFATGSTICNATIDTLYNAPIPLVLFGTTGAGAAALLGINRFCPEASCGRCD
;
A
#
# COMPACT_ATOMS: atom_id res chain seq x y z
N MET A 1 -0.78 5.87 4.38
CA MET A 1 -0.96 6.58 3.09
C MET A 1 -0.05 7.81 2.94
N ILE A 2 -0.02 8.74 3.90
CA ILE A 2 0.81 9.97 3.82
C ILE A 2 2.32 9.72 3.58
N HIS A 3 2.88 8.64 4.11
CA HIS A 3 4.30 8.31 3.93
C HIS A 3 4.65 7.70 2.56
N LEU A 4 3.66 7.22 1.80
CA LEU A 4 3.89 6.71 0.44
C LEU A 4 4.28 7.85 -0.52
N ALA A 5 3.80 9.07 -0.26
CA ALA A 5 4.18 10.25 -1.02
C ALA A 5 5.69 10.58 -0.95
N ARG A 6 6.43 10.07 0.06
CA ARG A 6 7.88 10.32 0.17
C ARG A 6 8.73 9.48 -0.78
N ILE A 7 8.20 8.35 -1.25
CA ILE A 7 8.84 7.55 -2.31
C ILE A 7 8.34 7.91 -3.72
N ALA A 8 7.44 8.90 -3.83
CA ALA A 8 6.87 9.31 -5.12
C ALA A 8 7.95 9.69 -6.15
N GLY A 9 9.11 10.21 -5.72
CA GLY A 9 10.23 10.53 -6.63
C GLY A 9 10.91 9.31 -7.27
N ALA A 10 10.66 8.10 -6.78
CA ALA A 10 11.17 6.86 -7.37
C ALA A 10 10.24 6.29 -8.46
N PHE A 11 9.03 6.84 -8.62
CA PHE A 11 8.02 6.35 -9.56
C PHE A 11 7.59 7.47 -10.52
N SER A 12 7.28 7.09 -11.76
CA SER A 12 6.79 8.01 -12.79
C SER A 12 5.33 8.43 -12.57
N SER A 13 4.55 7.64 -11.83
CA SER A 13 3.16 7.91 -11.49
C SER A 13 2.82 7.28 -10.13
N LEU A 14 1.89 7.88 -9.40
CA LEU A 14 1.40 7.36 -8.12
C LEU A 14 -0.14 7.39 -8.08
N ILE A 15 -0.73 6.23 -7.79
CA ILE A 15 -2.17 6.07 -7.53
C ILE A 15 -2.34 5.77 -6.04
N VAL A 16 -3.22 6.53 -5.38
CA VAL A 16 -3.38 6.50 -3.93
C VAL A 16 -4.86 6.23 -3.63
N LEU A 17 -5.15 5.06 -3.06
CA LEU A 17 -6.50 4.58 -2.74
C LEU A 17 -6.68 4.49 -1.22
N ASP A 18 -7.72 5.13 -0.67
CA ASP A 18 -8.06 5.07 0.75
C ASP A 18 -9.50 4.59 0.94
N LEU A 19 -9.79 3.94 2.06
CA LEU A 19 -11.14 3.51 2.43
C LEU A 19 -11.81 4.48 3.40
N ASP A 20 -11.07 5.42 3.99
CA ASP A 20 -11.62 6.44 4.89
C ASP A 20 -12.26 7.58 4.06
N PRO A 21 -13.60 7.78 4.15
CA PRO A 21 -14.30 8.85 3.45
C PRO A 21 -13.77 10.25 3.77
N ALA A 22 -13.17 10.44 4.94
CA ALA A 22 -12.55 11.71 5.29
C ALA A 22 -11.33 12.00 4.40
N ASN A 23 -10.60 10.98 3.92
CA ASN A 23 -9.43 11.15 3.06
C ASN A 23 -9.79 11.21 1.57
N ILE A 24 -10.85 10.53 1.15
CA ILE A 24 -11.26 10.43 -0.26
C ILE A 24 -11.58 11.83 -0.83
N GLY A 25 -11.06 12.11 -2.03
CA GLY A 25 -11.23 13.39 -2.71
C GLY A 25 -10.25 14.48 -2.26
N GLN A 26 -9.50 14.26 -1.18
CA GLN A 26 -8.44 15.19 -0.79
C GLN A 26 -7.20 15.04 -1.67
N THR A 27 -6.49 16.15 -1.89
CA THR A 27 -5.14 16.13 -2.47
C THR A 27 -4.11 16.25 -1.34
N LYS A 28 -3.25 15.25 -1.17
CA LYS A 28 -2.15 15.28 -0.19
C LYS A 28 -0.83 15.16 -0.94
N ASN A 29 0.09 16.08 -0.69
CA ASN A 29 1.40 16.15 -1.37
C ASN A 29 1.29 16.10 -2.90
N GLY A 30 0.28 16.78 -3.46
CA GLY A 30 0.04 16.85 -4.91
C GLY A 30 -0.63 15.61 -5.53
N VAL A 31 -1.00 14.60 -4.71
CA VAL A 31 -1.64 13.37 -5.19
C VAL A 31 -3.09 13.31 -4.71
N LEU A 32 -4.01 13.08 -5.64
CA LEU A 32 -5.43 12.87 -5.34
C LEU A 32 -5.65 11.51 -4.69
N ILE A 33 -6.31 11.50 -3.54
CA ILE A 33 -6.74 10.28 -2.87
C ILE A 33 -8.08 9.85 -3.47
N ARG A 34 -8.10 8.65 -4.05
CA ARG A 34 -9.29 8.05 -4.65
C ARG A 34 -9.94 7.08 -3.68
N ASP A 35 -11.20 6.77 -3.95
CA ASP A 35 -11.94 5.76 -3.21
C ASP A 35 -11.39 4.37 -3.54
N GLY A 36 -10.92 3.65 -2.51
CA GLY A 36 -10.38 2.30 -2.62
C GLY A 36 -11.43 1.19 -2.63
N ALA A 37 -12.72 1.52 -2.43
CA ALA A 37 -13.81 0.57 -2.52
C ALA A 37 -14.33 0.36 -3.96
N VAL A 38 -13.85 1.17 -4.92
CA VAL A 38 -14.28 1.15 -6.33
C VAL A 38 -13.10 1.03 -7.27
N ASP A 39 -13.31 0.41 -8.43
CA ASP A 39 -12.35 0.32 -9.53
C ASP A 39 -10.96 -0.28 -9.17
N LEU A 40 -10.86 -1.05 -8.08
CA LEU A 40 -9.57 -1.60 -7.61
C LEU A 40 -8.85 -2.40 -8.71
N ASP A 41 -9.56 -3.28 -9.42
CA ASP A 41 -8.99 -4.11 -10.49
C ASP A 41 -8.40 -3.26 -11.62
N LYS A 42 -9.08 -2.17 -12.00
CA LYS A 42 -8.60 -1.23 -13.02
C LYS A 42 -7.31 -0.51 -12.60
N TYR A 43 -7.19 -0.17 -11.30
CA TYR A 43 -5.95 0.42 -10.79
C TYR A 43 -4.82 -0.60 -10.75
N ILE A 44 -5.11 -1.86 -10.43
CA ILE A 44 -4.15 -2.96 -10.49
C ILE A 44 -3.66 -3.18 -11.92
N GLU A 45 -4.57 -3.25 -12.90
CA GLU A 45 -4.23 -3.46 -14.33
C GLU A 45 -3.30 -2.38 -14.91
N THR A 46 -3.34 -1.16 -14.36
CA THR A 46 -2.55 -0.02 -14.83
C THR A 46 -1.30 0.24 -14.00
N SER A 47 -1.01 -0.62 -13.00
CA SER A 47 0.11 -0.46 -12.08
C SER A 47 1.16 -1.55 -12.28
N ASP A 48 2.43 -1.22 -12.01
CA ASP A 48 3.53 -2.18 -12.04
C ASP A 48 3.79 -2.85 -10.68
N VAL A 49 3.32 -2.24 -9.58
CA VAL A 49 3.56 -2.70 -8.19
C VAL A 49 2.48 -2.16 -7.24
N ILE A 50 2.10 -2.97 -6.26
CA ILE A 50 1.14 -2.60 -5.21
C ILE A 50 1.87 -2.34 -3.90
N PHE A 51 1.59 -1.20 -3.27
CA PHE A 51 1.97 -0.94 -1.89
C PHE A 51 0.73 -0.94 -0.98
N ALA A 52 0.57 -1.99 -0.19
CA ALA A 52 -0.58 -2.15 0.70
C ALA A 52 -0.20 -1.94 2.16
N THR A 53 -0.96 -1.14 2.91
CA THR A 53 -0.71 -1.03 4.35
C THR A 53 -1.14 -2.29 5.09
N GLY A 54 -0.50 -2.60 6.22
CA GLY A 54 -0.80 -3.82 6.99
C GLY A 54 -2.27 -3.97 7.46
N SER A 55 -3.06 -2.88 7.53
CA SER A 55 -4.49 -2.96 7.86
C SER A 55 -5.32 -3.69 6.79
N THR A 56 -4.81 -3.82 5.56
CA THR A 56 -5.45 -4.60 4.49
C THR A 56 -5.58 -6.09 4.83
N ILE A 57 -4.68 -6.59 5.68
CA ILE A 57 -4.74 -7.97 6.21
C ILE A 57 -5.93 -8.14 7.15
N CYS A 58 -6.26 -7.10 7.93
CA CYS A 58 -7.31 -7.17 8.95
C CYS A 58 -8.72 -6.92 8.41
N ASN A 59 -8.86 -6.30 7.24
CA ASN A 59 -10.16 -5.90 6.69
C ASN A 59 -10.61 -6.73 5.48
N ALA A 60 -10.00 -7.91 5.27
CA ALA A 60 -10.34 -8.88 4.23
C ALA A 60 -10.20 -8.37 2.77
N THR A 61 -9.45 -7.31 2.52
CA THR A 61 -9.15 -6.85 1.16
C THR A 61 -7.77 -7.30 0.65
N ILE A 62 -6.97 -7.94 1.50
CA ILE A 62 -5.65 -8.46 1.13
C ILE A 62 -5.71 -9.54 0.06
N ASP A 63 -6.76 -10.38 0.02
CA ASP A 63 -6.84 -11.51 -0.91
C ASP A 63 -6.82 -11.07 -2.37
N THR A 64 -7.54 -10.00 -2.72
CA THR A 64 -7.53 -9.44 -4.09
C THR A 64 -6.13 -8.91 -4.44
N LEU A 65 -5.47 -8.24 -3.49
CA LEU A 65 -4.13 -7.68 -3.71
C LEU A 65 -3.06 -8.77 -3.79
N TYR A 66 -3.20 -9.83 -3.01
CA TYR A 66 -2.27 -10.96 -2.94
C TYR A 66 -2.34 -11.83 -4.20
N ASN A 67 -3.55 -12.01 -4.75
CA ASN A 67 -3.77 -12.77 -5.98
C ASN A 67 -3.60 -11.93 -7.26
N ALA A 68 -3.27 -10.64 -7.14
CA ALA A 68 -3.01 -9.79 -8.29
C ALA A 68 -1.79 -10.31 -9.10
N PRO A 69 -1.78 -10.12 -10.42
CA PRO A 69 -0.68 -10.59 -11.27
C PRO A 69 0.60 -9.74 -11.15
N ILE A 70 0.59 -8.71 -10.30
CA ILE A 70 1.70 -7.77 -10.10
C ILE A 70 2.25 -7.88 -8.66
N PRO A 71 3.52 -7.51 -8.44
CA PRO A 71 4.15 -7.64 -7.12
C PRO A 71 3.42 -6.85 -6.03
N LEU A 72 3.19 -7.50 -4.88
CA LEU A 72 2.68 -6.90 -3.66
C LEU A 72 3.81 -6.62 -2.67
N VAL A 73 3.84 -5.39 -2.15
CA VAL A 73 4.73 -4.96 -1.07
C VAL A 73 3.89 -4.44 0.10
N LEU A 74 4.05 -5.04 1.27
CA LEU A 74 3.46 -4.52 2.49
C LEU A 74 4.21 -3.28 2.97
N PHE A 75 3.48 -2.19 3.14
CA PHE A 75 3.99 -0.90 3.58
C PHE A 75 3.68 -0.67 5.07
N GLY A 76 4.71 -0.36 5.86
CA GLY A 76 4.57 -0.04 7.29
C GLY A 76 4.96 -1.17 8.24
N THR A 77 4.67 -0.98 9.53
CA THR A 77 5.05 -1.91 10.61
C THR A 77 3.96 -2.94 10.93
N THR A 78 2.68 -2.56 10.85
CA THR A 78 1.53 -3.42 11.21
C THR A 78 1.54 -4.77 10.48
N GLY A 79 2.00 -4.80 9.22
CA GLY A 79 2.06 -6.01 8.41
C GLY A 79 3.35 -6.83 8.54
N ALA A 80 4.29 -6.48 9.43
CA ALA A 80 5.62 -7.09 9.47
C ALA A 80 5.62 -8.60 9.77
N GLY A 81 4.81 -9.04 10.73
CA GLY A 81 4.68 -10.47 11.05
C GLY A 81 4.05 -11.25 9.91
N ALA A 82 2.97 -10.73 9.32
CA ALA A 82 2.30 -11.35 8.18
C ALA A 82 3.21 -11.43 6.94
N ALA A 83 3.98 -10.37 6.66
CA ALA A 83 4.98 -10.36 5.59
C ALA A 83 5.98 -11.51 5.75
N ALA A 84 6.53 -11.68 6.96
CA ALA A 84 7.49 -12.73 7.25
C ALA A 84 6.88 -14.14 7.14
N LEU A 85 5.65 -14.33 7.62
CA LEU A 85 4.95 -15.63 7.59
C LEU A 85 4.50 -16.03 6.18
N LEU A 86 4.07 -15.07 5.36
CA LEU A 86 3.52 -15.31 4.03
C LEU A 86 4.56 -15.13 2.89
N GLY A 87 5.79 -14.75 3.22
CA GLY A 87 6.83 -14.48 2.23
C GLY A 87 6.55 -13.25 1.36
N ILE A 88 5.74 -12.30 1.83
CA ILE A 88 5.42 -11.07 1.11
C ILE A 88 6.52 -10.04 1.35
N ASN A 89 6.98 -9.37 0.30
CA ASN A 89 7.95 -8.28 0.41
C ASN A 89 7.40 -7.17 1.32
N ARG A 90 8.27 -6.58 2.15
CA ARG A 90 7.91 -5.47 3.04
C ARG A 90 8.83 -4.28 2.86
N PHE A 91 8.26 -3.09 2.90
CA PHE A 91 9.00 -1.82 2.89
C PHE A 91 8.48 -0.88 3.98
N CYS A 92 9.37 -0.43 4.87
CA CYS A 92 9.04 0.59 5.87
C CYS A 92 10.29 1.42 6.18
N PRO A 93 10.48 2.58 5.52
CA PRO A 93 11.72 3.34 5.62
C PRO A 93 11.91 4.01 6.99
N GLU A 94 10.81 4.22 7.73
CA GLU A 94 10.81 4.84 9.07
C GLU A 94 10.83 3.79 10.20
N ALA A 95 10.84 2.49 9.87
CA ALA A 95 10.95 1.47 10.90
C ALA A 95 12.36 1.48 11.48
N SER A 96 12.48 1.78 12.77
CA SER A 96 13.69 1.43 13.51
C SER A 96 13.83 -0.09 13.56
N CYS A 97 15.08 -0.56 13.51
CA CYS A 97 15.41 -1.97 13.70
C CYS A 97 14.83 -2.45 15.05
N GLY A 98 13.88 -3.38 15.02
CA GLY A 98 13.24 -3.90 16.24
C GLY A 98 14.19 -4.76 17.08
N ARG A 99 15.02 -5.57 16.41
CA ARG A 99 16.20 -6.26 16.95
C ARG A 99 17.24 -6.31 15.83
N CYS A 100 18.39 -5.74 16.11
CA CYS A 100 19.59 -5.88 15.29
C CYS A 100 20.46 -6.87 16.06
N ASP A 101 20.38 -8.14 15.66
CA ASP A 101 21.32 -9.19 16.00
C ASP A 101 22.61 -9.06 15.18
#